data_AF-A0A7V8ZTT0-F1
#
_entry.id   AF-A0A7V8ZTT0-F1
#
_cell.length_a   1.000
_cell.length_b   1.000
_cell.length_c   1.000
_cell.angle_alpha   90.00
_cell.angle_beta   90.00
_cell.angle_gamma   90.00
#
_symmetry.space_group_name_H-M   'P 1'
#
loop_
_entity.id
_entity.type
_entity.pdbx_description
1 polymer ?
#
loop_
_entity_poly.entity_id
_entity_poly.type
_entity_poly.pdbx_seq_one_letter_code
_entity_poly.pdbx_strand_id
1 'polypeptide(L)'
;MTKHRPWMLALALVLSASGAASADARKDAQSQVSFGISVAQRGLWQEAVFRWERAAEIDPTYAAAYNNLGIAFEQLGKFEQAGKAYEKALELEPQNLSIQQNYDLFKEINDRAKRNSGS
;
A
#
# COMPACT_ATOMS: atom_id res chain seq x y z
N MET A 1 24.49 -11.85 4.27
CA MET A 1 23.98 -10.53 4.68
C MET A 1 23.00 -10.04 3.62
N THR A 2 21.72 -10.31 3.82
CA THR A 2 20.61 -9.90 2.94
C THR A 2 20.40 -8.39 3.06
N LYS A 3 20.72 -7.65 1.99
CA LYS A 3 20.46 -6.22 1.93
C LYS A 3 18.94 -6.00 1.92
N HIS A 4 18.39 -5.61 3.07
CA HIS A 4 17.09 -4.96 3.13
C HIS A 4 17.17 -3.71 2.24
N ARG A 5 16.39 -3.68 1.15
CA ARG A 5 16.26 -2.49 0.30
C ARG A 5 15.44 -1.47 1.10
N PRO A 6 16.01 -0.31 1.50
CA PRO A 6 15.25 0.69 2.23
C PRO A 6 14.14 1.22 1.35
N TRP A 7 12.97 1.37 1.95
CA TRP A 7 11.81 1.95 1.32
C TRP A 7 12.09 3.43 1.05
N MET A 8 11.77 3.85 -0.17
CA MET A 8 11.76 5.25 -0.63
C MET A 8 13.13 5.90 -0.92
N LEU A 9 13.52 5.86 -2.19
CA LEU A 9 14.09 7.03 -2.86
C LEU A 9 13.36 7.18 -4.20
N ALA A 10 12.11 7.64 -4.14
CA ALA A 10 11.44 8.14 -5.33
C ALA A 10 12.00 9.55 -5.60
N LEU A 11 12.96 9.63 -6.52
CA LEU A 11 13.38 10.89 -7.13
C LEU A 11 12.16 11.42 -7.89
N ALA A 12 11.47 12.41 -7.33
CA ALA A 12 10.33 13.06 -7.96
C ALA A 12 10.82 13.88 -9.16
N LEU A 13 10.91 13.23 -10.31
CA LEU A 13 11.03 13.92 -11.58
C LEU A 13 9.62 14.33 -12.01
N VAL A 14 9.31 15.62 -11.89
CA VAL A 14 8.09 16.21 -12.45
C VAL A 14 8.17 16.06 -13.96
N LEU A 15 7.63 14.97 -14.49
CA LEU A 15 7.38 14.82 -15.91
C LEU A 15 5.91 15.14 -16.15
N SER A 16 5.66 16.35 -16.63
CA SER A 16 4.46 16.74 -17.33
C SER A 16 4.30 15.87 -18.58
N ALA A 17 3.76 14.66 -18.42
CA ALA A 17 3.50 13.73 -19.50
C ALA A 17 1.99 13.48 -19.64
N SER A 18 1.42 14.15 -20.66
CA SER A 18 0.25 13.78 -21.47
C SER A 18 -0.71 12.72 -20.91
N GLY A 19 -1.98 13.10 -20.74
CA GLY A 19 -3.07 12.27 -20.19
C GLY A 19 -3.41 10.93 -20.89
N ALA A 20 -2.70 10.56 -21.97
CA ALA A 20 -2.77 9.22 -22.57
C ALA A 20 -1.80 8.24 -21.90
N ALA A 21 -0.59 8.68 -21.54
CA ALA A 21 0.39 7.87 -20.83
C ALA A 21 -0.10 7.48 -19.43
N SER A 22 -0.94 8.32 -18.81
CA SER A 22 -1.53 8.06 -17.49
C SER A 22 -2.70 7.07 -17.53
N ALA A 23 -3.42 6.93 -18.65
CA ALA A 23 -4.54 6.00 -18.77
C ALA A 23 -4.04 4.54 -18.91
N ASP A 24 -3.04 4.31 -19.76
CA ASP A 24 -2.43 2.99 -19.93
C ASP A 24 -1.65 2.57 -18.68
N ALA A 25 -0.88 3.48 -18.08
CA ALA A 25 -0.20 3.23 -16.80
C ALA A 25 -1.20 2.86 -15.68
N ARG A 26 -2.33 3.56 -15.59
CA ARG A 26 -3.37 3.24 -14.61
C ARG A 26 -3.95 1.83 -14.82
N LYS A 27 -4.16 1.42 -16.07
CA LYS A 27 -4.65 0.07 -16.37
C LYS A 27 -3.64 -1.01 -15.95
N ASP A 28 -2.36 -0.78 -16.19
CA ASP A 28 -1.30 -1.69 -15.76
C ASP A 28 -1.19 -1.76 -14.23
N ALA A 29 -1.31 -0.62 -13.53
CA ALA A 29 -1.35 -0.58 -12.08
C ALA A 29 -2.58 -1.33 -11.52
N GLN A 30 -3.76 -1.16 -12.12
CA GLN A 30 -4.98 -1.91 -11.79
C GLN A 30 -4.76 -3.41 -11.96
N SER A 31 -4.12 -3.84 -13.05
CA SER A 31 -3.81 -5.25 -13.28
C SER A 31 -2.92 -5.83 -12.17
N GLN A 32 -1.87 -5.11 -11.76
CA GLN A 32 -1.04 -5.53 -10.63
C GLN A 32 -1.83 -5.58 -9.31
N VAL A 33 -2.75 -4.63 -9.07
CA VAL A 33 -3.63 -4.66 -7.89
C VAL A 33 -4.53 -5.88 -7.88
N SER A 34 -5.21 -6.18 -8.99
CA SER A 34 -6.07 -7.35 -9.12
C SER A 34 -5.29 -8.65 -8.91
N PHE A 35 -4.08 -8.75 -9.47
CA PHE A 35 -3.21 -9.91 -9.23
C PHE A 35 -2.84 -10.01 -7.75
N GLY A 36 -2.44 -8.91 -7.13
CA GLY A 36 -2.12 -8.85 -5.70
C GLY A 36 -3.26 -9.33 -4.80
N ILE A 37 -4.50 -8.95 -5.13
CA ILE A 37 -5.72 -9.45 -4.44
C ILE A 37 -5.85 -10.97 -4.59
N SER A 38 -5.67 -11.51 -5.80
CA SER A 38 -5.76 -12.95 -6.05
C SER A 38 -4.74 -13.77 -5.25
N VAL A 39 -3.50 -13.29 -5.14
CA VAL A 39 -2.47 -13.98 -4.33
C VAL A 39 -2.67 -13.79 -2.83
N ALA A 40 -3.16 -12.62 -2.40
CA ALA A 40 -3.53 -12.36 -1.00
C ALA A 40 -4.66 -13.30 -0.52
N GLN A 41 -5.68 -13.55 -1.36
CA GLN A 41 -6.74 -14.52 -1.08
C GLN A 41 -6.22 -15.96 -0.87
N ARG A 42 -5.02 -16.26 -1.38
CA ARG A 42 -4.33 -17.54 -1.19
C ARG A 42 -3.36 -17.53 0.00
N GLY A 43 -3.33 -16.45 0.79
CA GLY A 43 -2.43 -16.25 1.93
C GLY A 43 -0.99 -15.91 1.54
N LEU A 44 -0.72 -15.63 0.26
CA LEU A 44 0.63 -15.31 -0.24
C LEU A 44 0.94 -13.82 -0.08
N TRP A 45 1.02 -13.37 1.17
CA TRP A 45 1.11 -11.95 1.52
C TRP A 45 2.39 -11.26 1.03
N GLN A 46 3.53 -11.95 0.99
CA GLN A 46 4.77 -11.38 0.45
C GLN A 46 4.68 -11.13 -1.07
N GLU A 47 4.03 -12.02 -1.81
CA GLU A 47 3.78 -11.82 -3.25
C GLU A 47 2.76 -10.69 -3.45
N ALA A 48 1.74 -10.60 -2.60
CA ALA A 48 0.77 -9.49 -2.64
C ALA A 48 1.46 -8.13 -2.47
N VAL A 49 2.37 -8.01 -1.50
CA VAL A 49 3.22 -6.82 -1.33
C VAL A 49 3.98 -6.48 -2.61
N PHE A 50 4.69 -7.45 -3.19
CA PHE A 50 5.46 -7.21 -4.42
C PHE A 50 4.58 -6.66 -5.55
N ARG A 51 3.36 -7.20 -5.71
CA ARG A 51 2.41 -6.77 -6.74
C ARG A 51 1.88 -5.37 -6.48
N TRP A 52 1.55 -5.05 -5.24
CA TRP A 52 1.04 -3.73 -4.89
C TRP A 52 2.13 -2.65 -4.86
N GLU A 53 3.38 -2.99 -4.51
CA GLU A 53 4.55 -2.13 -4.72
C GLU A 53 4.72 -1.82 -6.21
N ARG A 54 4.63 -2.84 -7.08
CA ARG A 54 4.70 -2.63 -8.52
C ARG A 54 3.58 -1.75 -9.05
N ALA A 55 2.36 -1.90 -8.53
CA ALA A 55 1.25 -1.00 -8.87
C ALA A 55 1.54 0.45 -8.49
N ALA A 56 2.10 0.68 -7.30
CA ALA A 56 2.49 2.01 -6.82
C ALA A 56 3.68 2.61 -7.61
N GLU A 57 4.59 1.78 -8.14
CA GLU A 57 5.65 2.24 -9.04
C GLU A 57 5.10 2.67 -10.41
N ILE A 58 4.08 1.97 -10.92
CA ILE A 58 3.46 2.26 -12.22
C ILE A 58 2.58 3.51 -12.14
N ASP A 59 1.71 3.59 -11.12
CA ASP A 59 0.89 4.76 -10.84
C ASP A 59 1.06 5.16 -9.37
N PRO A 60 1.98 6.09 -9.08
CA PRO A 60 2.22 6.59 -7.72
C PRO A 60 1.02 7.34 -7.11
N THR A 61 0.00 7.66 -7.91
CA THR A 61 -1.22 8.33 -7.47
C THR A 61 -2.37 7.36 -7.22
N TYR A 62 -2.17 6.05 -7.42
CA TYR A 62 -3.22 5.06 -7.26
C TYR A 62 -3.41 4.63 -5.80
N ALA A 63 -4.30 5.31 -5.09
CA ALA A 63 -4.54 5.12 -3.65
C ALA A 63 -4.83 3.66 -3.25
N ALA A 64 -5.53 2.90 -4.11
CA ALA A 64 -5.85 1.49 -3.86
C ALA A 64 -4.61 0.61 -3.67
N ALA A 65 -3.51 0.90 -4.38
CA ALA A 65 -2.26 0.15 -4.21
C ALA A 65 -1.70 0.33 -2.79
N TYR A 66 -1.67 1.55 -2.28
CA TYR A 66 -1.20 1.87 -0.93
C TYR A 66 -2.13 1.35 0.16
N ASN A 67 -3.45 1.42 -0.03
CA ASN A 67 -4.40 0.83 0.91
C ASN A 67 -4.18 -0.69 1.05
N ASN A 68 -4.00 -1.39 -0.07
CA ASN A 68 -3.75 -2.83 -0.05
C ASN A 68 -2.37 -3.18 0.54
N LEU A 69 -1.35 -2.35 0.32
CA LEU A 69 -0.06 -2.47 1.01
C LEU A 69 -0.23 -2.36 2.53
N GLY A 70 -1.07 -1.44 3.02
CA GLY A 70 -1.45 -1.34 4.43
C GLY A 70 -1.92 -2.68 4.98
N ILE A 71 -2.94 -3.26 4.35
CA ILE A 71 -3.52 -4.57 4.71
C ILE A 71 -2.45 -5.67 4.69
N ALA A 72 -1.63 -5.73 3.64
CA ALA A 72 -0.58 -6.74 3.51
C ALA A 72 0.44 -6.66 4.64
N PHE A 73 0.86 -5.44 5.00
CA PHE A 73 1.82 -5.22 6.07
C PHE A 73 1.25 -5.56 7.44
N GLU A 74 -0.04 -5.33 7.68
CA GLU A 74 -0.72 -5.84 8.88
C GLU A 74 -0.64 -7.37 8.98
N GLN A 75 -0.96 -8.08 7.90
CA GLN A 75 -0.91 -9.54 7.85
C GLN A 75 0.52 -10.09 8.06
N LEU A 76 1.54 -9.30 7.72
CA LEU A 76 2.95 -9.63 7.93
C LEU A 76 3.51 -9.13 9.27
N GLY A 77 2.70 -8.52 10.14
CA GLY A 77 3.14 -7.96 11.43
C GLY A 77 4.02 -6.71 11.31
N LYS A 78 4.03 -6.08 10.13
CA LYS A 78 4.84 -4.91 9.78
C LYS A 78 4.07 -3.62 10.06
N PHE A 79 3.72 -3.36 11.31
CA PHE A 79 2.76 -2.32 11.65
C PHE A 79 3.20 -0.88 11.34
N GLU A 80 4.48 -0.52 11.53
CA GLU A 80 4.99 0.82 11.17
C GLU A 80 4.80 1.10 9.66
N GLN A 81 5.07 0.07 8.88
CA GLN A 81 5.00 0.08 7.44
C GLN A 81 3.56 0.13 6.92
N ALA A 82 2.64 -0.57 7.60
CA ALA A 82 1.21 -0.49 7.34
C ALA A 82 0.68 0.95 7.54
N GLY A 83 1.06 1.59 8.65
CA GLY A 83 0.65 2.98 8.93
C GLY A 83 1.05 3.95 7.83
N LYS A 84 2.32 3.92 7.40
CA LYS A 84 2.83 4.77 6.30
C LYS A 84 2.07 4.54 4.98
N ALA A 85 1.69 3.29 4.70
CA ALA A 85 0.94 2.97 3.48
C ALA A 85 -0.50 3.52 3.53
N TYR A 86 -1.19 3.38 4.66
CA TYR A 86 -2.52 3.96 4.84
C TYR A 86 -2.51 5.50 4.80
N GLU A 87 -1.54 6.12 5.44
CA GLU A 87 -1.36 7.58 5.39
C GLU A 87 -1.18 8.06 3.95
N LYS A 88 -0.37 7.36 3.15
CA LYS A 88 -0.20 7.71 1.74
C LYS A 88 -1.49 7.52 0.93
N ALA A 89 -2.24 6.46 1.22
CA ALA A 89 -3.53 6.22 0.55
C ALA A 89 -4.54 7.34 0.84
N LEU A 90 -4.61 7.82 2.09
CA LEU A 90 -5.46 8.96 2.49
C LEU A 90 -4.94 10.31 2.00
N GLU A 91 -3.63 10.50 1.85
CA GLU A 91 -3.07 11.70 1.22
C GLU A 91 -3.57 11.83 -0.23
N LEU A 92 -3.67 10.71 -0.95
CA LEU A 92 -4.13 10.65 -2.34
C LEU A 92 -5.66 10.75 -2.44
N GLU A 93 -6.40 10.08 -1.57
CA GLU A 93 -7.87 10.09 -1.55
C GLU A 93 -8.43 10.34 -0.13
N PRO A 94 -8.40 11.59 0.36
CA PRO A 94 -8.72 11.92 1.76
C PRO A 94 -10.19 11.70 2.15
N GLN A 95 -11.07 11.57 1.15
CA GLN A 95 -12.51 11.37 1.36
C GLN A 95 -12.94 9.91 1.10
N ASN A 96 -11.98 9.00 0.84
CA ASN A 96 -12.30 7.59 0.61
C ASN A 96 -12.62 6.90 1.94
N LEU A 97 -13.91 6.68 2.18
CA LEU A 97 -14.41 6.07 3.42
C LEU A 97 -13.85 4.67 3.67
N SER A 98 -13.61 3.87 2.61
CA SER A 98 -13.05 2.53 2.79
C SER A 98 -11.60 2.57 3.27
N ILE A 99 -10.79 3.48 2.73
CA ILE A 99 -9.40 3.67 3.19
C ILE A 99 -9.40 4.19 4.63
N GLN A 100 -10.26 5.17 4.94
CA GLN A 100 -10.39 5.71 6.30
C GLN A 100 -10.77 4.63 7.30
N GLN A 101 -11.78 3.80 6.98
CA GLN A 101 -12.21 2.69 7.83
C GLN A 101 -11.10 1.66 8.07
N ASN A 102 -10.35 1.29 7.03
CA ASN A 102 -9.22 0.37 7.17
C ASN A 102 -8.14 0.95 8.09
N TYR A 103 -7.80 2.23 7.93
CA TYR A 103 -6.78 2.88 8.74
C TYR A 103 -7.19 3.03 10.22
N ASP A 104 -8.46 3.38 10.47
CA ASP A 104 -8.99 3.49 11.82
C ASP A 104 -9.01 2.14 12.53
N LEU A 105 -9.43 1.07 11.85
CA LEU A 105 -9.38 -0.29 12.37
C LEU A 105 -7.94 -0.72 12.70
N PHE A 106 -6.99 -0.46 11.79
CA PHE A 106 -5.58 -0.73 12.02
C PHE A 106 -5.06 -0.06 13.30
N LYS A 107 -5.33 1.25 13.49
CA LYS A 107 -4.89 1.99 14.68
C LYS A 107 -5.47 1.38 15.95
N GLU A 108 -6.76 1.08 15.96
CA GLU A 108 -7.43 0.49 17.12
C GLU A 108 -6.82 -0.86 17.53
N ILE A 109 -6.56 -1.74 16.56
CA ILE A 109 -5.96 -3.06 16.81
C ILE A 109 -4.52 -2.89 17.30
N ASN A 110 -3.73 -2.05 16.66
CA ASN A 110 -2.32 -1.82 17.02
C ASN A 110 -2.18 -1.21 18.43
N ASP A 111 -3.03 -0.26 18.79
CA ASP A 111 -3.03 0.38 20.11
C ASP A 111 -3.48 -0.59 21.22
N ARG A 112 -4.42 -1.48 20.94
CA ARG A 112 -4.77 -2.58 21.86
C ARG A 112 -3.61 -3.55 22.06
N ALA A 113 -2.95 -3.96 20.98
CA ALA A 113 -1.81 -4.88 21.05
C ALA A 113 -0.67 -4.30 21.90
N LYS A 114 -0.33 -3.02 21.69
CA LYS A 114 0.72 -2.33 22.46
C LYS A 114 0.40 -2.25 23.96
N ARG A 115 -0.85 -1.97 24.32
CA ARG A 115 -1.28 -1.94 25.73
C ARG A 115 -1.17 -3.31 26.39
N ASN A 116 -1.55 -4.37 25.69
CA ASN A 116 -1.49 -5.73 26.21
C ASN A 116 -0.06 -6.29 26.28
N SER A 117 0.88 -5.79 25.48
CA SER A 117 2.30 -6.18 25.53
C SER A 117 3.10 -5.44 26.61
N GLY A 118 2.53 -4.39 27.20
CA GLY A 118 3.18 -3.55 28.22
C GLY A 118 2.78 -3.86 29.66
N SER A 119 1.96 -4.89 29.89
CA SER A 119 1.55 -5.40 31.22
C SER A 119 2.29 -6.67 31.58
#